data_AF-A0A261EYM6-F1
#
_entry.id   AF-A0A261EYM6-F1
#
_cell.length_a   1.000
_cell.length_b   1.000
_cell.length_c   1.000
_cell.angle_alpha   90.00
_cell.angle_beta   90.00
_cell.angle_gamma   90.00
#
_symmetry.space_group_name_H-M   'P 1'
#
loop_
_entity.id
_entity.type
_entity.pdbx_description
1 polymer ?
#
loop_
_entity_poly.entity_id
_entity_poly.type
_entity_poly.pdbx_seq_one_letter_code
_entity_poly.pdbx_strand_id
1 'polypeptide(L)'
;MRSIDETNRLAEQLGAALCDLLETAGRQHSAEQIRDMVLPFDVGGALDIAVNEMDIYDIDPTPVMQLARVEDAAVGYAHEPLEILERVQARHHPKNDGGQNG
;
A
#
# COMPACT_ATOMS: atom_id res chain seq x y z
N MET A 1 15.87 12.39 11.83
CA MET A 1 15.39 13.39 10.87
C MET A 1 15.81 12.88 9.50
N ARG A 2 14.88 12.33 8.71
CA ARG A 2 15.19 11.90 7.33
C ARG A 2 15.35 13.15 6.45
N SER A 3 16.23 13.06 5.45
CA SER A 3 16.29 14.12 4.42
C SER A 3 15.01 14.09 3.60
N ILE A 4 14.57 15.26 3.13
CA ILE A 4 13.45 15.40 2.18
C ILE A 4 13.63 14.47 0.97
N ASP A 5 14.88 14.22 0.55
CA ASP A 5 15.22 13.28 -0.53
C ASP A 5 14.85 11.82 -0.23
N GLU A 6 14.94 11.41 1.04
CA GLU A 6 14.69 10.03 1.46
C GLU A 6 13.18 9.76 1.51
N THR A 7 12.41 10.75 1.97
CA THR A 7 10.95 10.76 1.92
C THR A 7 10.45 10.78 0.47
N ASN A 8 11.03 11.61 -0.40
CA ASN A 8 10.66 11.64 -1.82
C ASN A 8 10.96 10.31 -2.53
N ARG A 9 12.09 9.68 -2.25
CA ARG A 9 12.42 8.34 -2.80
C ARG A 9 11.42 7.26 -2.39
N LEU A 10 10.96 7.31 -1.13
CA LEU A 10 9.96 6.36 -0.66
C LEU A 10 8.62 6.57 -1.33
N ALA A 11 8.20 7.82 -1.54
CA ALA A 11 6.99 8.14 -2.27
C ALA A 11 7.06 7.66 -3.73
N GLU A 12 8.22 7.84 -4.40
CA GLU A 12 8.46 7.32 -5.74
C GLU A 12 8.40 5.78 -5.79
N GLN A 13 9.02 5.09 -4.83
CA GLN A 13 8.97 3.63 -4.74
C GLN A 13 7.55 3.11 -4.49
N LEU A 14 6.78 3.83 -3.67
CA LEU A 14 5.40 3.49 -3.35
C LEU A 14 4.47 3.70 -4.56
N GLY A 15 4.63 4.83 -5.26
CA GLY A 15 3.94 5.10 -6.51
C GLY A 15 4.24 4.05 -7.59
N ALA A 16 5.51 3.63 -7.72
CA ALA A 16 5.90 2.58 -8.65
C ALA A 16 5.31 1.21 -8.30
N ALA A 17 5.38 0.81 -7.02
CA ALA A 17 4.80 -0.46 -6.56
C ALA A 17 3.28 -0.50 -6.76
N LEU A 18 2.59 0.63 -6.55
CA LEU A 18 1.16 0.74 -6.81
C LEU A 18 0.83 0.61 -8.31
N CYS A 19 1.67 1.17 -9.19
CA CYS A 19 1.50 1.03 -10.64
C CYS A 19 1.59 -0.45 -11.08
N ASP A 20 2.63 -1.15 -10.64
CA ASP A 20 2.84 -2.57 -10.99
C ASP A 20 1.68 -3.45 -10.51
N LEU A 21 1.14 -3.15 -9.32
CA LEU A 21 0.02 -3.88 -8.72
C LEU A 21 -1.29 -3.64 -9.48
N LEU A 22 -1.58 -2.40 -9.89
CA LEU A 22 -2.78 -2.05 -10.63
C LEU A 22 -2.76 -2.55 -12.08
N GLU A 23 -1.58 -2.59 -12.70
CA GLU A 23 -1.37 -3.23 -14.00
C GLU A 23 -1.63 -4.75 -13.91
N THR A 24 -1.11 -5.41 -12.86
CA THR A 24 -1.33 -6.83 -12.61
C THR A 24 -2.81 -7.17 -12.37
N ALA A 25 -3.58 -6.24 -11.80
CA ALA A 25 -5.02 -6.36 -11.58
C ALA A 25 -5.87 -6.19 -12.86
N GLY A 26 -5.25 -5.95 -14.03
CA GLY A 26 -5.95 -5.83 -15.31
C GLY A 26 -6.79 -4.55 -15.43
N ARG A 27 -6.50 -3.53 -14.62
CA ARG A 27 -7.18 -2.23 -14.66
C ARG A 27 -6.57 -1.37 -15.78
N GLN A 28 -7.42 -0.66 -16.53
CA GLN A 28 -6.98 0.31 -17.53
C GLN A 28 -6.61 1.65 -16.87
N HIS A 29 -5.56 1.66 -16.06
CA HIS A 29 -4.86 2.88 -15.68
C HIS A 29 -3.44 2.76 -16.21
N SER A 30 -2.97 3.76 -16.97
CA SER A 30 -1.56 3.76 -17.35
C SER A 30 -0.73 4.02 -16.09
N ALA A 31 0.46 3.42 -16.01
CA ALA A 31 1.40 3.70 -14.93
C ALA A 31 1.64 5.23 -14.77
N GLU A 32 1.58 6.00 -15.86
CA GLU A 32 1.62 7.47 -15.81
C GLU A 32 0.45 8.10 -15.05
N GLN A 33 -0.78 7.63 -15.23
CA GLN A 33 -1.96 8.19 -14.53
C GLN A 33 -1.91 7.95 -13.03
N ILE A 34 -1.46 6.75 -12.62
CA ILE A 34 -1.29 6.43 -11.20
C ILE A 34 -0.11 7.23 -10.64
N ARG A 35 1.03 7.25 -11.33
CA ARG A 35 2.19 8.05 -10.93
C ARG A 35 1.84 9.52 -10.73
N ASP A 36 1.08 10.12 -11.65
CA ASP A 36 0.64 11.52 -11.55
C ASP A 36 -0.40 11.75 -10.44
N MET A 37 -1.13 10.72 -10.04
CA MET A 37 -2.04 10.74 -8.89
C MET A 37 -1.27 10.69 -7.56
N VAL A 38 -0.16 9.95 -7.50
CA VAL A 38 0.58 9.71 -6.26
C VAL A 38 1.71 10.73 -6.03
N LEU A 39 2.42 11.15 -7.10
CA LEU A 39 3.57 12.07 -7.06
C LEU A 39 3.35 13.41 -6.36
N PRO A 40 2.15 14.04 -6.43
CA PRO A 40 1.92 15.32 -5.76
C PRO A 40 1.85 15.21 -4.22
N PHE A 41 1.70 14.00 -3.69
CA PHE A 41 1.50 13.76 -2.26
C PHE A 41 2.81 13.36 -1.57
N ASP A 42 2.88 13.62 -0.26
CA ASP A 42 3.91 13.02 0.57
C ASP A 42 3.71 11.50 0.70
N VAL A 43 4.65 10.80 1.34
CA VAL A 43 4.57 9.34 1.50
C VAL A 43 3.27 8.90 2.19
N GLY A 44 2.73 9.70 3.10
CA GLY A 44 1.46 9.42 3.78
C GLY A 44 0.28 9.46 2.82
N GLY A 45 0.13 10.54 2.06
CA GLY A 45 -0.94 10.65 1.07
C GLY A 45 -0.80 9.64 -0.08
N ALA A 46 0.44 9.31 -0.46
CA ALA A 46 0.73 8.25 -1.41
C ALA A 46 0.24 6.88 -0.92
N LEU A 47 0.48 6.61 0.38
CA LEU A 47 0.07 5.38 1.03
C LEU A 47 -1.46 5.29 1.13
N ASP A 48 -2.14 6.37 1.51
CA ASP A 48 -3.61 6.40 1.59
C ASP A 48 -4.27 6.04 0.25
N ILE A 49 -3.76 6.59 -0.86
CA ILE A 49 -4.25 6.27 -2.21
C ILE A 49 -3.99 4.80 -2.52
N ALA A 50 -2.78 4.30 -2.24
CA ALA A 50 -2.41 2.91 -2.50
C ALA A 50 -3.32 1.92 -1.73
N VAL A 51 -3.54 2.19 -0.45
CA VAL A 51 -4.39 1.39 0.43
C VAL A 51 -5.83 1.36 -0.07
N ASN A 52 -6.37 2.51 -0.46
CA ASN A 52 -7.73 2.62 -0.97
C ASN A 52 -7.93 1.82 -2.26
N GLU A 53 -7.00 1.91 -3.21
CA GLU A 53 -7.09 1.13 -4.46
C GLU A 53 -6.97 -0.39 -4.19
N MET A 54 -6.08 -0.81 -3.27
CA MET A 54 -5.95 -2.22 -2.90
C MET A 54 -7.19 -2.79 -2.24
N ASP A 55 -7.88 -2.01 -1.41
CA ASP A 55 -9.12 -2.45 -0.79
C ASP A 55 -10.26 -2.54 -1.81
N ILE A 56 -10.39 -1.54 -2.69
CA ILE A 56 -11.43 -1.51 -3.74
C ILE A 56 -11.26 -2.69 -4.71
N TYR A 57 -10.02 -3.02 -5.07
CA TYR A 57 -9.75 -4.06 -6.09
C TYR A 57 -9.38 -5.41 -5.53
N ASP A 58 -9.34 -5.55 -4.20
CA ASP A 58 -8.93 -6.78 -3.54
C ASP A 58 -7.58 -7.27 -4.11
N ILE A 59 -6.56 -6.43 -3.94
CA ILE A 59 -5.17 -6.71 -4.36
C ILE A 59 -4.36 -7.08 -3.13
N ASP A 60 -3.50 -8.11 -3.24
CA ASP A 60 -2.63 -8.52 -2.15
C ASP A 60 -1.73 -7.35 -1.69
N PRO A 61 -1.91 -6.86 -0.45
CA PRO A 61 -1.23 -5.66 0.03
C PRO A 61 0.17 -5.95 0.55
N THR A 62 0.63 -7.21 0.56
CA THR A 62 1.91 -7.64 1.15
C THR A 62 3.11 -6.78 0.73
N PRO A 63 3.26 -6.37 -0.54
CA PRO A 63 4.38 -5.51 -0.97
C PRO A 63 4.35 -4.11 -0.34
N VAL A 64 3.17 -3.55 -0.07
CA VAL A 64 2.99 -2.19 0.47
C VAL A 64 2.96 -2.17 2.00
N MET A 65 2.62 -3.29 2.65
CA MET A 65 2.66 -3.40 4.11
C MET A 65 4.05 -3.17 4.71
N GLN A 66 5.13 -3.57 4.03
CA GLN A 66 6.48 -3.30 4.53
C GLN A 66 6.78 -1.80 4.56
N LEU A 67 6.36 -1.07 3.52
CA LEU A 67 6.51 0.38 3.43
C LEU A 67 5.65 1.10 4.49
N ALA A 68 4.38 0.70 4.63
CA ALA A 68 3.47 1.25 5.63
C ALA A 68 4.04 1.13 7.06
N ARG A 69 4.67 -0.02 7.40
CA ARG A 69 5.31 -0.22 8.71
C ARG A 69 6.53 0.66 8.93
N VAL A 70 7.33 0.87 7.89
CA VAL A 70 8.50 1.75 7.96
C VAL A 70 8.07 3.20 8.20
N GLU A 71 6.99 3.63 7.56
CA GLU A 71 6.45 4.98 7.74
C GLU A 71 5.76 5.15 9.10
N ASP A 72 4.96 4.18 9.55
CA ASP A 72 4.37 4.21 10.90
C ASP A 72 5.46 4.33 11.98
N ALA A 73 6.53 3.55 11.88
CA ALA A 73 7.65 3.63 12.81
C ALA A 73 8.42 4.97 12.75
N ALA A 74 8.42 5.65 11.60
CA ALA A 74 9.15 6.89 11.39
C ALA A 74 8.35 8.13 11.82
N VAL A 75 7.04 8.16 11.56
CA VAL A 75 6.18 9.35 11.71
C VAL A 75 4.87 9.11 12.46
N GLY A 76 4.50 7.85 12.75
CA GLY A 76 3.26 7.48 13.46
C GLY A 76 1.97 7.76 12.69
N TYR A 77 2.07 7.98 11.37
CA TYR A 77 0.96 8.42 10.53
C TYR A 77 0.18 7.26 9.90
N ALA A 78 0.85 6.13 9.63
CA ALA A 78 0.31 5.06 8.82
C ALA A 78 -0.56 4.04 9.59
N HIS A 79 -1.04 4.38 10.79
CA HIS A 79 -1.82 3.45 11.62
C HIS A 79 -3.14 3.02 10.95
N GLU A 80 -3.91 3.98 10.41
CA GLU A 80 -5.15 3.69 9.69
C GLU A 80 -4.90 2.93 8.36
N PRO A 81 -3.93 3.36 7.52
CA PRO A 81 -3.47 2.57 6.37
C PRO A 81 -3.09 1.13 6.69
N LEU A 82 -2.34 0.91 7.78
CA LEU A 82 -1.92 -0.43 8.20
C LEU A 82 -3.11 -1.31 8.55
N GLU A 83 -4.09 -0.80 9.28
CA GLU A 83 -5.29 -1.58 9.63
C GLU A 83 -6.09 -2.01 8.39
N ILE A 84 -6.18 -1.15 7.37
CA ILE A 84 -6.86 -1.49 6.12
C ILE A 84 -6.05 -2.55 5.38
N LEU A 85 -4.73 -2.37 5.22
CA LEU A 85 -3.88 -3.36 4.58
C LEU A 85 -3.93 -4.72 5.28
N GLU A 86 -3.98 -4.77 6.62
CA GLU A 86 -4.15 -6.02 7.36
C GLU A 86 -5.49 -6.70 7.08
N ARG A 87 -6.57 -5.91 6.95
CA ARG A 87 -7.90 -6.42 6.57
C ARG A 87 -7.91 -6.99 5.15
N VAL A 88 -7.30 -6.30 4.19
CA VAL A 88 -7.17 -6.79 2.80
C VAL A 88 -6.31 -8.05 2.77
N GLN A 89 -5.17 -8.06 3.48
CA GLN A 89 -4.28 -9.23 3.55
C GLN A 89 -5.00 -10.46 4.09
N ALA A 90 -5.85 -10.31 5.11
CA ALA A 90 -6.61 -11.41 5.68
C ALA A 90 -7.60 -12.05 4.69
N ARG A 91 -8.05 -11.33 3.65
CA ARG A 91 -8.90 -11.88 2.58
C ARG A 91 -8.10 -12.72 1.59
N HIS A 92 -6.87 -12.30 1.27
CA HIS A 92 -5.96 -13.02 0.37
C HIS A 92 -5.25 -14.21 1.03
N HIS A 93 -4.90 -14.05 2.30
CA HIS A 93 -4.21 -15.04 3.12
C HIS A 93 -5.10 -15.38 4.32
N PRO A 94 -6.27 -16.02 4.09
CA PRO A 94 -7.13 -16.43 5.18
C PRO A 94 -6.31 -17.34 6.09
N LYS A 95 -6.24 -16.99 7.38
CA LYS A 95 -5.70 -17.92 8.38
C LYS A 95 -6.48 -19.20 8.20
N ASN A 96 -5.77 -20.28 7.88
CA ASN A 96 -6.39 -21.57 7.76
C ASN A 96 -6.77 -21.98 9.19
N ASP A 97 -7.94 -21.53 9.67
CA ASP A 97 -8.60 -21.99 10.89
C ASP A 97 -9.15 -23.41 10.66
N GLY A 98 -8.30 -24.27 10.10
CA GLY A 98 -8.47 -25.69 10.04
C GLY A 98 -8.04 -26.28 11.37
N GLY A 99 -8.97 -26.32 12.34
CA GLY A 99 -8.87 -27.26 13.45
C GLY A 99 -9.40 -26.76 14.78
N GLN A 100 -10.69 -26.99 15.04
CA GLN A 100 -11.13 -27.90 16.11
C GLN A 100 -12.66 -28.02 16.05
N ASN A 101 -13.12 -28.99 15.24
CA ASN A 101 -14.35 -29.72 15.52
C ASN A 101 -13.88 -31.03 16.17
N GLY A 102 -14.08 -31.15 17.48
CA GLY A 102 -13.73 -32.32 18.29
C GLY A 102 -14.33 -32.19 19.67
#